data_AF-A0A2S9WYT2-F1
#
_entry.id   AF-A0A2S9WYT2-F1
#
_cell.length_a   1.000
_cell.length_b   1.000
_cell.length_c   1.000
_cell.angle_alpha   90.00
_cell.angle_beta   90.00
_cell.angle_gamma   90.00
#
_symmetry.space_group_name_H-M   'P 1'
#
loop_
_entity.id
_entity.type
_entity.pdbx_description
1 polymer ?
#
loop_
_entity_poly.entity_id
_entity_poly.type
_entity_poly.pdbx_seq_one_letter_code
_entity_poly.pdbx_strand_id
1 'polypeptide(L)'
;MATYRIEGEDWPSDHPQLQDVLRKAYERKLRPACLCLPPFPAMYLVQYQGRILAKRMPNTGGHHASACESYEPPAELSGLGQVLGSAIQENVDDGQVLLKFDFSLKKLGAKTAPEPSGVVADRVKTESSKLTLLATLHYLWDQAGFTRWSPAMENKRHWGVVRKYLLEAAADKATKSEPLSDLLFIPESFQAERKEAIAQARRVFMSRFAAQNKSARKLMLMIGEVKDMGAARYGYKITLKHLPDCALFLDEKSFRPANKTCR
;
A
#
# COMPACT_ATOMS: atom_id res chain seq x y z
N MET A 1 3.31 14.66 21.00
CA MET A 1 3.07 15.29 19.70
C MET A 1 4.42 15.53 19.04
N ALA A 2 4.51 15.43 17.72
CA ALA A 2 5.78 15.66 17.03
C ALA A 2 6.12 17.16 17.00
N THR A 3 7.39 17.49 17.16
CA THR A 3 7.93 18.84 16.98
C THR A 3 9.04 18.76 15.95
N TYR A 4 9.06 19.69 15.01
CA TYR A 4 10.03 19.75 13.92
C TYR A 4 10.92 20.97 14.06
N ARG A 5 12.22 20.81 13.89
CA ARG A 5 13.16 21.94 13.79
C ARG A 5 13.36 22.31 12.33
N ILE A 6 13.08 23.56 11.98
CA ILE A 6 13.22 24.11 10.64
C ILE A 6 14.01 25.41 10.79
N GLU A 7 15.21 25.47 10.19
CA GLU A 7 16.10 26.65 10.27
C GLU A 7 16.44 27.11 11.70
N GLY A 8 16.47 26.18 12.65
CA GLY A 8 16.77 26.48 14.06
C GLY A 8 15.56 26.85 14.91
N GLU A 9 14.37 26.98 14.32
CA GLU A 9 13.13 27.21 15.04
C GLU A 9 12.35 25.90 15.23
N ASP A 10 11.70 25.75 16.38
CA ASP A 10 10.97 24.56 16.77
C ASP A 10 9.46 24.74 16.56
N TRP A 11 8.88 23.89 15.73
CA TRP A 11 7.48 23.97 15.30
C TRP A 11 6.69 22.74 15.74
N PRO A 12 5.72 22.88 16.65
CA PRO A 12 4.78 21.81 16.97
C PRO A 12 3.96 21.39 15.75
N SER A 13 3.67 20.09 15.63
CA SER A 13 2.89 19.50 14.52
C SER A 13 1.47 20.04 14.35
N ASP A 14 0.88 20.60 15.41
CA ASP A 14 -0.44 21.22 15.43
C ASP A 14 -0.42 22.74 15.28
N HIS A 15 0.77 23.36 15.12
CA HIS A 15 0.89 24.80 14.99
C HIS A 15 0.20 25.32 13.71
N PRO A 16 -0.69 26.32 13.78
CA PRO A 16 -1.48 26.77 12.61
C PRO A 16 -0.63 27.22 11.42
N GLN A 17 0.53 27.81 11.68
CA GLN A 17 1.44 28.33 10.64
C GLN A 17 2.43 27.29 10.11
N LEU A 18 2.46 26.07 10.66
CA LEU A 18 3.44 25.06 10.29
C LEU A 18 3.39 24.76 8.78
N GLN A 19 2.21 24.74 8.16
CA GLN A 19 2.10 24.46 6.72
C GLN A 19 2.76 25.52 5.85
N ASP A 20 2.71 26.80 6.22
CA ASP A 20 3.36 27.86 5.45
C ASP A 20 4.88 27.78 5.60
N VAL A 21 5.36 27.43 6.80
CA VAL A 21 6.79 27.20 7.07
C VAL A 21 7.28 25.99 6.27
N LEU A 22 6.55 24.88 6.29
CA LEU A 22 6.87 23.68 5.51
C LEU A 22 6.87 23.94 4.01
N ARG A 23 5.96 24.79 3.50
CA ARG A 23 5.93 25.18 2.08
C ARG A 23 7.19 25.94 1.67
N LYS A 24 7.59 26.95 2.45
CA LYS A 24 8.84 27.69 2.23
C LYS A 24 10.06 26.76 2.32
N ALA A 25 10.07 25.86 3.29
CA ALA A 25 11.13 24.88 3.46
C ALA A 25 11.20 23.90 2.28
N TYR A 26 10.06 23.46 1.74
CA TYR A 26 9.97 22.57 0.58
C TYR A 26 10.53 23.24 -0.68
N GLU A 27 10.13 24.49 -0.96
CA GLU A 27 10.63 25.28 -2.10
C GLU A 27 12.16 25.47 -2.04
N ARG A 28 12.69 25.64 -0.84
CA ARG A 28 14.12 25.81 -0.56
C ARG A 28 14.87 24.49 -0.37
N LYS A 29 14.19 23.35 -0.54
CA LYS A 29 14.73 21.98 -0.35
C LYS A 29 15.41 21.78 1.01
N LEU A 30 14.89 22.42 2.05
CA LEU A 30 15.37 22.26 3.42
C LEU A 30 14.91 20.92 4.01
N ARG A 31 15.72 20.37 4.91
CA ARG A 31 15.41 19.16 5.66
C ARG A 31 15.10 19.51 7.11
N PRO A 32 13.84 19.41 7.55
CA PRO A 32 13.51 19.53 8.97
C PRO A 32 14.17 18.42 9.78
N ALA A 33 14.36 18.65 11.08
CA ALA A 33 14.76 17.62 12.03
C ALA A 33 13.57 17.24 12.92
N CYS A 34 13.37 15.95 13.19
CA CYS A 34 12.37 15.51 14.16
C CYS A 34 12.94 15.60 15.57
N LEU A 35 12.31 16.36 16.47
CA LEU A 35 12.80 16.55 17.84
C LEU A 35 12.39 15.45 18.81
N CYS A 36 11.90 14.31 18.30
CA CYS A 36 11.43 13.21 19.15
C CYS A 36 12.55 12.49 19.90
N LEU A 37 13.78 12.48 19.37
CA LEU A 37 14.93 11.80 19.97
C LEU A 37 16.24 12.39 19.41
N PRO A 38 17.23 12.76 20.25
CA PRO A 38 18.57 13.11 19.78
C PRO A 38 19.22 11.94 19.00
N PRO A 39 19.99 12.19 17.92
CA PRO A 39 20.51 13.48 17.44
C PRO A 39 19.55 14.26 16.52
N PHE A 40 18.25 14.04 16.66
CA PHE A 40 17.18 14.68 15.88
C PHE A 40 17.22 14.24 14.40
N PRO A 41 16.65 13.07 14.08
CA PRO A 41 16.75 12.52 12.74
C PRO A 41 16.18 13.49 11.70
N ALA A 42 16.93 13.66 10.61
CA ALA A 42 16.50 14.46 9.48
C ALA A 42 15.22 13.88 8.87
N MET A 43 14.45 14.77 8.25
CA MET A 43 13.21 14.47 7.56
C MET A 43 13.26 15.07 6.16
N TYR A 44 12.45 14.53 5.26
CA TYR A 44 12.26 15.07 3.93
C TYR A 44 10.83 15.57 3.75
N LEU A 45 10.66 16.53 2.85
CA LEU A 45 9.40 17.21 2.62
C LEU A 45 8.79 16.72 1.31
N VAL A 46 7.51 16.36 1.36
CA VAL A 46 6.75 15.94 0.19
C VAL A 46 5.47 16.73 0.08
N GLN A 47 5.07 17.03 -1.16
CA GLN A 47 3.74 17.56 -1.43
C GLN A 47 2.75 16.42 -1.62
N TYR A 48 1.70 16.39 -0.81
CA TYR A 48 0.64 15.40 -0.88
C TYR A 48 -0.72 16.06 -0.71
N GLN A 49 -1.60 15.88 -1.70
CA GLN A 49 -2.96 16.43 -1.70
C GLN A 49 -3.03 17.94 -1.35
N GLY A 50 -2.11 18.74 -1.89
CA GLY A 50 -2.07 20.20 -1.67
C GLY A 50 -1.48 20.65 -0.33
N ARG A 51 -0.98 19.71 0.50
CA ARG A 51 -0.30 19.99 1.77
C ARG A 51 1.15 19.53 1.70
N ILE A 52 2.01 20.11 2.54
CA ILE A 52 3.38 19.61 2.72
C ILE A 52 3.41 18.70 3.95
N LEU A 53 3.96 17.50 3.78
CA LEU A 53 4.17 16.52 4.84
C LEU A 53 5.66 16.35 5.09
N ALA A 54 6.05 16.33 6.35
CA ALA A 54 7.39 15.91 6.77
C ALA A 54 7.39 14.39 6.96
N LYS A 55 8.13 13.68 6.11
CA LYS A 55 8.32 12.23 6.20
C LYS A 55 9.71 11.91 6.75
N ARG A 56 9.81 10.81 7.51
CA ARG A 56 11.09 10.30 8.01
C ARG A 56 12.01 9.95 6.85
N MET A 57 13.32 10.05 7.03
CA MET A 57 14.23 9.55 6.00
C MET A 57 14.08 8.02 5.82
N PRO A 58 14.33 7.48 4.61
CA PRO A 58 14.37 6.05 4.40
C PRO A 58 15.33 5.37 5.38
N ASN A 59 14.93 4.21 5.92
CA ASN A 59 15.71 3.43 6.90
C ASN A 59 16.04 4.13 8.23
N THR A 60 15.42 5.27 8.57
CA THR A 60 15.65 5.96 9.85
C THR A 60 14.53 5.76 10.87
N GLY A 61 13.58 4.85 10.63
CA GLY A 61 12.44 4.60 11.54
C GLY A 61 12.88 4.24 12.96
N GLY A 62 13.93 3.44 13.12
CA GLY A 62 14.50 3.08 14.42
C GLY A 62 15.23 4.23 15.14
N HIS A 63 15.48 5.36 14.47
CA HIS A 63 16.13 6.55 15.06
C HIS A 63 15.13 7.51 15.73
N HIS A 64 13.83 7.23 15.66
CA HIS A 64 12.81 8.03 16.32
C HIS A 64 12.43 7.40 17.68
N ALA A 65 11.91 8.19 18.61
CA ALA A 65 11.35 7.66 19.85
C ALA A 65 10.14 6.75 19.54
N SER A 66 9.95 5.67 20.30
CA SER A 66 8.87 4.69 20.05
C SER A 66 7.45 5.27 20.03
N ALA A 67 7.23 6.39 20.73
CA ALA A 67 5.97 7.14 20.75
C ALA A 67 5.82 8.13 19.57
N CYS A 68 6.84 8.28 18.72
CA CYS A 68 6.80 9.12 17.54
C CYS A 68 6.05 8.45 16.39
N GLU A 69 5.25 9.21 15.66
CA GLU A 69 4.56 8.72 14.45
C GLU A 69 5.54 8.26 13.35
N SER A 70 6.75 8.82 13.34
CA SER A 70 7.83 8.46 12.42
C SER A 70 8.66 7.25 12.87
N TYR A 71 8.44 6.72 14.07
CA TYR A 71 9.14 5.51 14.51
C TYR A 71 8.72 4.31 13.69
N GLU A 72 9.63 3.40 13.37
CA GLU A 72 9.33 2.08 12.83
C GLU A 72 10.25 1.07 13.52
N PRO A 73 9.73 -0.09 13.97
CA PRO A 73 10.58 -1.12 14.53
C PRO A 73 11.62 -1.58 13.50
N PRO A 74 12.83 -1.94 13.94
CA PRO A 74 13.88 -2.44 13.05
C PRO A 74 13.36 -3.53 12.11
N ALA A 75 13.87 -3.53 10.88
CA ALA A 75 13.33 -4.36 9.81
C ALA A 75 13.49 -5.88 10.07
N GLU A 76 14.43 -6.23 10.95
CA GLU A 76 14.66 -7.58 11.48
C GLU A 76 13.48 -8.10 12.31
N LEU A 77 12.70 -7.21 12.92
CA LEU A 77 11.53 -7.52 13.73
C LEU A 77 10.21 -7.40 12.96
N SER A 78 10.18 -6.63 11.85
CA SER A 78 8.97 -6.39 11.07
C SER A 78 8.79 -7.34 9.87
N GLY A 79 9.77 -8.21 9.59
CA GLY A 79 9.78 -9.07 8.41
C GLY A 79 9.95 -8.32 7.08
N LEU A 80 9.98 -6.98 7.11
CA LEU A 80 10.20 -6.12 5.94
C LEU A 80 11.68 -6.03 5.56
N GLY A 81 12.61 -6.41 6.44
CA GLY A 81 14.06 -6.26 6.23
C GLY A 81 14.59 -7.00 5.00
N GLN A 82 13.94 -8.08 4.58
CA GLN A 82 14.34 -8.79 3.36
C GLN A 82 13.91 -8.07 2.07
N VAL A 83 12.90 -7.18 2.11
CA VAL A 83 12.27 -6.55 0.93
C VAL A 83 12.54 -5.05 0.79
N LEU A 84 13.00 -4.39 1.86
CA LEU A 84 13.40 -2.99 1.85
C LEU A 84 14.68 -2.80 1.02
N GLY A 85 14.65 -1.85 0.07
CA GLY A 85 15.75 -1.56 -0.86
C GLY A 85 15.73 -2.37 -2.17
N SER A 86 15.12 -3.55 -2.18
CA SER A 86 14.94 -4.39 -3.38
C SER A 86 13.55 -4.21 -4.00
N ALA A 87 12.51 -4.56 -3.23
CA ALA A 87 11.10 -4.60 -3.62
C ALA A 87 10.40 -3.26 -3.42
N ILE A 88 10.81 -2.52 -2.40
CA ILE A 88 10.27 -1.23 -2.00
C ILE A 88 11.38 -0.20 -2.18
N GLN A 89 11.17 0.76 -3.08
CA GLN A 89 12.13 1.83 -3.36
C GLN A 89 11.43 3.17 -3.14
N GLU A 90 11.86 3.90 -2.13
CA GLU A 90 11.32 5.22 -1.77
C GLU A 90 12.18 6.30 -2.41
N ASN A 91 11.56 7.13 -3.26
CA ASN A 91 12.20 8.30 -3.84
C ASN A 91 11.93 9.51 -2.95
N VAL A 92 13.00 10.05 -2.38
CA VAL A 92 12.95 11.18 -1.44
C VAL A 92 12.59 12.49 -2.15
N ASP A 93 12.87 12.61 -3.44
CA ASP A 93 12.69 13.86 -4.19
C ASP A 93 11.23 14.11 -4.55
N ASP A 94 10.49 13.07 -4.94
CA ASP A 94 9.07 13.15 -5.31
C ASP A 94 8.12 12.53 -4.26
N GLY A 95 8.67 11.83 -3.25
CA GLY A 95 7.91 11.15 -2.21
C GLY A 95 7.19 9.89 -2.66
N GLN A 96 7.45 9.40 -3.89
CA GLN A 96 6.83 8.20 -4.42
C GLN A 96 7.55 6.94 -3.95
N VAL A 97 6.78 5.88 -3.73
CA VAL A 97 7.31 4.56 -3.39
C VAL A 97 7.03 3.58 -4.52
N LEU A 98 8.09 3.10 -5.16
CA LEU A 98 8.01 2.07 -6.17
C LEU A 98 7.96 0.67 -5.53
N LEU A 99 6.91 -0.08 -5.87
CA LEU A 99 6.69 -1.46 -5.43
C LEU A 99 6.94 -2.45 -6.59
N LYS A 100 7.74 -3.48 -6.33
CA LYS A 100 7.97 -4.60 -7.25
C LYS A 100 7.27 -5.86 -6.74
N PHE A 101 6.29 -6.33 -7.51
CA PHE A 101 5.50 -7.52 -7.19
C PHE A 101 6.10 -8.79 -7.78
N ASP A 102 5.89 -9.91 -7.09
CA ASP A 102 6.23 -11.26 -7.57
C ASP A 102 5.15 -11.85 -8.48
N PHE A 103 3.95 -11.26 -8.45
CA PHE A 103 2.81 -11.57 -9.30
C PHE A 103 2.69 -10.59 -10.46
N SER A 104 2.07 -11.04 -11.56
CA SER A 104 1.81 -10.20 -12.72
C SER A 104 0.46 -9.50 -12.61
N LEU A 105 0.42 -8.20 -12.91
CA LEU A 105 -0.82 -7.42 -13.08
C LEU A 105 -1.33 -7.41 -14.53
N LYS A 106 -0.72 -8.25 -15.39
CA LYS A 106 -1.14 -8.48 -16.77
C LYS A 106 -1.17 -9.97 -17.04
N LYS A 107 -2.30 -10.48 -17.50
CA LYS A 107 -2.43 -11.84 -18.03
C LYS A 107 -2.28 -11.76 -19.54
N LEU A 108 -1.13 -12.17 -20.06
CA LEU A 108 -0.94 -12.35 -21.50
C LEU A 108 -1.85 -13.49 -21.97
N GLY A 109 -2.49 -13.32 -23.14
CA GLY A 109 -3.19 -14.43 -23.79
C GLY A 109 -2.23 -15.57 -24.06
N ALA A 110 -2.71 -16.82 -24.01
CA ALA A 110 -1.89 -17.99 -24.31
C ALA A 110 -1.36 -17.87 -25.75
N LYS A 111 -0.10 -17.48 -25.90
CA LYS A 111 0.66 -17.70 -27.14
C LYS A 111 1.29 -19.08 -27.02
N THR A 112 1.12 -19.91 -28.04
CA THR A 112 1.96 -21.09 -28.29
C THR A 112 3.41 -20.63 -28.21
N ALA A 113 4.19 -21.23 -27.29
CA ALA A 113 5.59 -20.89 -27.13
C ALA A 113 6.36 -21.27 -28.41
N PRO A 114 7.25 -20.41 -28.94
CA PRO A 114 8.28 -20.84 -29.87
C PRO A 114 9.24 -21.80 -29.15
N GLU A 115 9.79 -22.77 -29.88
CA GLU A 115 10.76 -23.73 -29.34
C GLU A 115 11.96 -23.03 -28.68
N PRO A 116 12.45 -23.52 -27.54
CA PRO A 116 13.58 -22.92 -26.85
C PRO A 116 14.87 -23.16 -27.65
N SER A 117 15.39 -22.12 -28.30
CA SER A 117 16.79 -22.12 -28.75
C SER A 117 17.70 -22.08 -27.52
N GLY A 118 18.45 -23.17 -27.32
CA GLY A 118 19.35 -23.34 -26.19
C GLY A 118 20.52 -22.36 -26.23
N VAL A 119 20.43 -21.29 -25.43
CA VAL A 119 21.60 -20.59 -24.92
C VAL A 119 21.33 -20.25 -23.46
N VAL A 120 21.90 -21.08 -22.57
CA VAL A 120 21.90 -20.82 -21.13
C VAL A 120 22.96 -19.73 -20.88
N ALA A 121 22.53 -18.48 -20.90
CA ALA A 121 23.32 -17.40 -20.33
C ALA A 121 23.21 -17.51 -18.81
N ASP A 122 24.32 -17.88 -18.18
CA ASP A 122 24.53 -17.90 -16.74
C ASP A 122 24.25 -16.49 -16.18
N ARG A 123 23.04 -16.33 -15.62
CA ARG A 123 22.66 -15.14 -14.86
C ARG A 123 22.60 -15.57 -13.41
N VAL A 124 23.63 -15.19 -12.67
CA VAL A 124 23.60 -15.06 -11.22
C VAL A 124 22.40 -14.16 -10.88
N LYS A 125 21.24 -14.78 -10.65
CA LYS A 125 20.05 -14.10 -10.15
C LYS A 125 20.30 -13.83 -8.68
N THR A 126 20.75 -12.62 -8.37
CA THR A 126 20.39 -12.02 -7.09
C THR A 126 18.87 -12.03 -7.04
N GLU A 127 18.29 -12.94 -6.25
CA GLU A 127 16.86 -12.95 -5.98
C GLU A 127 16.52 -11.67 -5.24
N SER A 128 16.24 -10.60 -6.00
CA SER A 128 15.57 -9.44 -5.46
C SER A 128 14.22 -9.93 -4.94
N SER A 129 14.08 -10.03 -3.62
CA SER A 129 12.83 -10.33 -2.95
C SER A 129 11.75 -9.39 -3.52
N LYS A 130 10.75 -9.96 -4.18
CA LYS A 130 9.61 -9.21 -4.71
C LYS A 130 8.44 -9.36 -3.72
N LEU A 131 7.51 -8.42 -3.72
CA LEU A 131 6.35 -8.46 -2.83
C LEU A 131 5.32 -9.48 -3.32
N THR A 132 5.00 -10.44 -2.44
CA THR A 132 3.84 -11.33 -2.57
C THR A 132 2.53 -10.56 -2.34
N LEU A 133 1.37 -11.15 -2.66
CA LEU A 133 0.07 -10.56 -2.32
C LEU A 133 -0.08 -10.30 -0.81
N LEU A 134 0.34 -11.27 0.01
CA LEU A 134 0.29 -11.14 1.47
C LEU A 134 1.26 -10.08 1.98
N ALA A 135 2.49 -10.05 1.46
CA ALA A 135 3.47 -9.02 1.83
C ALA A 135 3.00 -7.62 1.42
N THR A 136 2.34 -7.49 0.27
CA THR A 136 1.73 -6.24 -0.19
C THR A 136 0.63 -5.77 0.77
N LEU A 137 -0.25 -6.69 1.21
CA LEU A 137 -1.27 -6.38 2.20
C LEU A 137 -0.66 -5.94 3.53
N HIS A 138 0.32 -6.68 4.06
CA HIS A 138 1.00 -6.32 5.31
C HIS A 138 1.68 -4.96 5.22
N TYR A 139 2.36 -4.70 4.10
CA TYR A 139 2.98 -3.41 3.84
C TYR A 139 1.96 -2.28 3.87
N LEU A 140 0.84 -2.40 3.13
CA LEU A 140 -0.20 -1.37 3.14
C LEU A 140 -0.85 -1.20 4.52
N TRP A 141 -1.01 -2.30 5.27
CA TRP A 141 -1.58 -2.29 6.61
C TRP A 141 -0.68 -1.54 7.61
N ASP A 142 0.63 -1.74 7.50
CA ASP A 142 1.62 -1.03 8.30
C ASP A 142 1.72 0.46 7.91
N GLN A 143 1.76 0.76 6.60
CA GLN A 143 1.75 2.14 6.11
C GLN A 143 0.48 2.91 6.48
N ALA A 144 -0.65 2.21 6.63
CA ALA A 144 -1.89 2.78 7.14
C ALA A 144 -1.92 2.94 8.68
N GLY A 145 -0.86 2.53 9.38
CA GLY A 145 -0.73 2.63 10.84
C GLY A 145 -1.56 1.61 11.62
N PHE A 146 -2.15 0.61 10.96
CA PHE A 146 -3.03 -0.36 11.60
C PHE A 146 -2.28 -1.44 12.39
N THR A 147 -0.95 -1.50 12.28
CA THR A 147 -0.07 -2.30 13.13
C THR A 147 0.07 -1.73 14.55
N ARG A 148 -0.35 -0.48 14.77
CA ARG A 148 -0.24 0.22 16.06
C ARG A 148 -1.60 0.42 16.69
N TRP A 149 -1.68 0.31 18.01
CA TRP A 149 -2.87 0.67 18.77
C TRP A 149 -2.62 1.92 19.60
N SER A 150 -3.63 2.78 19.69
CA SER A 150 -3.67 3.91 20.63
C SER A 150 -5.09 4.04 21.19
N PRO A 151 -5.27 4.60 22.40
CA PRO A 151 -6.60 4.81 22.98
C PRO A 151 -7.54 5.62 22.08
N ALA A 152 -6.99 6.54 21.27
CA ALA A 152 -7.77 7.35 20.33
C ALA A 152 -8.41 6.53 19.19
N MET A 153 -7.96 5.28 18.96
CA MET A 153 -8.47 4.37 17.93
C MET A 153 -9.60 3.45 18.44
N GLU A 154 -9.95 3.53 19.72
CA GLU A 154 -11.00 2.72 20.33
C GLU A 154 -12.31 2.84 19.53
N ASN A 155 -12.87 1.70 19.11
CA ASN A 155 -14.08 1.61 18.26
C ASN A 155 -14.02 2.32 16.90
N LYS A 156 -12.85 2.78 16.43
CA LYS A 156 -12.71 3.50 15.15
C LYS A 156 -12.24 2.64 13.98
N ARG A 157 -11.80 1.39 14.20
CA ARG A 157 -11.34 0.48 13.12
C ARG A 157 -12.47 -0.22 12.38
N HIS A 158 -13.53 0.52 12.04
CA HIS A 158 -14.57 0.01 11.15
C HIS A 158 -14.12 0.11 9.69
N TRP A 159 -14.79 -0.61 8.78
CA TRP A 159 -14.37 -0.74 7.38
C TRP A 159 -14.17 0.59 6.65
N GLY A 160 -15.00 1.61 6.94
CA GLY A 160 -14.87 2.94 6.34
C GLY A 160 -13.52 3.60 6.64
N VAL A 161 -13.04 3.46 7.89
CA VAL A 161 -11.73 3.95 8.32
C VAL A 161 -10.62 3.09 7.70
N VAL A 162 -10.75 1.76 7.74
CA VAL A 162 -9.78 0.84 7.11
C VAL A 162 -9.59 1.18 5.64
N ARG A 163 -10.68 1.31 4.89
CA ARG A 163 -10.65 1.69 3.48
C ARG A 163 -9.98 3.04 3.27
N LYS A 164 -10.35 4.06 4.04
CA LYS A 164 -9.79 5.41 3.91
C LYS A 164 -8.27 5.38 4.04
N TYR A 165 -7.75 4.83 5.14
CA TYR A 165 -6.31 4.83 5.40
C TYR A 165 -5.54 3.88 4.48
N LEU A 166 -6.12 2.76 4.03
CA LEU A 166 -5.46 1.92 3.02
C LEU A 166 -5.37 2.61 1.65
N LEU A 167 -6.38 3.39 1.25
CA LEU A 167 -6.33 4.17 0.01
C LEU A 167 -5.33 5.32 0.13
N GLU A 168 -5.29 6.01 1.27
CA GLU A 168 -4.25 7.03 1.55
C GLU A 168 -2.85 6.41 1.55
N ALA A 169 -2.69 5.23 2.17
CA ALA A 169 -1.43 4.49 2.17
C ALA A 169 -1.03 3.98 0.78
N ALA A 170 -1.94 3.90 -0.19
CA ALA A 170 -1.63 3.50 -1.56
C ALA A 170 -1.41 4.68 -2.52
N ALA A 171 -1.74 5.90 -2.13
CA ALA A 171 -1.83 7.05 -3.04
C ALA A 171 -0.48 7.55 -3.57
N ASP A 172 0.58 7.43 -2.78
CA ASP A 172 1.97 7.74 -3.11
C ASP A 172 2.77 6.50 -3.55
N LYS A 173 2.09 5.36 -3.78
CA LYS A 173 2.73 4.09 -4.17
C LYS A 173 2.49 3.86 -5.66
N ALA A 174 3.51 3.38 -6.35
CA ALA A 174 3.43 3.07 -7.76
C ALA A 174 4.05 1.71 -8.06
N THR A 175 3.60 1.10 -9.15
CA THR A 175 4.32 0.02 -9.82
C THR A 175 5.21 0.61 -10.90
N LYS A 176 6.05 -0.21 -11.55
CA LYS A 176 6.86 0.25 -12.69
C LYS A 176 6.03 0.86 -13.82
N SER A 177 4.76 0.48 -13.96
CA SER A 177 3.92 0.92 -15.09
C SER A 177 2.88 1.96 -14.73
N GLU A 178 2.38 1.98 -13.50
CA GLU A 178 1.20 2.78 -13.13
C GLU A 178 1.06 2.95 -11.60
N PRO A 179 0.35 4.00 -11.15
CA PRO A 179 0.01 4.21 -9.75
C PRO A 179 -0.73 3.02 -9.13
N LEU A 180 -0.43 2.69 -7.88
CA LEU A 180 -1.11 1.61 -7.17
C LEU A 180 -2.60 1.93 -6.96
N SER A 181 -2.95 3.20 -6.78
CA SER A 181 -4.34 3.67 -6.66
C SER A 181 -5.22 3.32 -7.86
N ASP A 182 -4.64 3.23 -9.06
CA ASP A 182 -5.37 2.87 -10.28
C ASP A 182 -5.60 1.36 -10.40
N LEU A 183 -4.82 0.56 -9.67
CA LEU A 183 -4.82 -0.89 -9.67
C LEU A 183 -5.55 -1.50 -8.47
N LEU A 184 -5.63 -0.78 -7.36
CA LEU A 184 -6.13 -1.25 -6.08
C LEU A 184 -7.60 -0.89 -5.91
N PHE A 185 -8.43 -1.92 -5.74
CA PHE A 185 -9.84 -1.77 -5.39
C PHE A 185 -10.11 -2.18 -3.95
N ILE A 186 -10.75 -1.28 -3.22
CA ILE A 186 -11.25 -1.54 -1.87
C ILE A 186 -12.74 -1.17 -1.87
N PRO A 187 -13.67 -2.14 -1.70
CA PRO A 187 -15.11 -1.89 -1.70
C PRO A 187 -15.49 -0.76 -0.73
N GLU A 188 -16.37 0.14 -1.15
CA GLU A 188 -16.96 1.15 -0.25
C GLU A 188 -17.81 0.49 0.83
N SER A 189 -17.89 1.10 2.02
CA SER A 189 -18.83 0.64 3.05
C SER A 189 -20.25 0.64 2.50
N PHE A 190 -20.85 -0.55 2.43
CA PHE A 190 -22.23 -0.72 1.97
C PHE A 190 -23.20 0.09 2.83
N GLN A 191 -23.98 0.95 2.16
CA GLN A 191 -25.08 1.73 2.71
C GLN A 191 -26.28 1.54 1.78
N ALA A 192 -27.43 1.15 2.32
CA ALA A 192 -28.60 0.76 1.52
C ALA A 192 -29.08 1.92 0.63
N GLU A 193 -29.04 3.13 1.16
CA GLU A 193 -29.45 4.39 0.52
C GLU A 193 -28.53 4.76 -0.66
N ARG A 194 -27.25 4.33 -0.60
CA ARG A 194 -26.24 4.61 -1.63
C ARG A 194 -25.92 3.40 -2.50
N LYS A 195 -26.72 2.34 -2.43
CA LYS A 195 -26.47 1.06 -3.14
C LYS A 195 -26.18 1.27 -4.63
N GLU A 196 -26.98 2.07 -5.32
CA GLU A 196 -26.82 2.34 -6.75
C GLU A 196 -25.55 3.14 -7.06
N ALA A 197 -25.24 4.15 -6.24
CA ALA A 197 -24.03 4.94 -6.38
C ALA A 197 -22.76 4.08 -6.17
N ILE A 198 -22.76 3.22 -5.16
CA ILE A 198 -21.65 2.27 -4.89
C ILE A 198 -21.49 1.29 -6.06
N ALA A 199 -22.60 0.73 -6.56
CA ALA A 199 -22.59 -0.17 -7.70
C ALA A 199 -22.08 0.53 -8.97
N GLN A 200 -22.43 1.80 -9.17
CA GLN A 200 -21.95 2.59 -10.30
C GLN A 200 -20.45 2.89 -10.19
N ALA A 201 -19.97 3.37 -9.03
CA ALA A 201 -18.55 3.64 -8.80
C ALA A 201 -17.69 2.38 -9.04
N ARG A 202 -18.17 1.22 -8.55
CA ARG A 202 -17.56 -0.08 -8.84
C ARG A 202 -17.51 -0.39 -10.33
N ARG A 203 -18.64 -0.26 -11.05
CA ARG A 203 -18.68 -0.53 -12.50
C ARG A 203 -17.69 0.34 -13.26
N VAL A 204 -17.61 1.63 -12.93
CA VAL A 204 -16.64 2.56 -13.52
C VAL A 204 -15.22 2.07 -13.27
N PHE A 205 -14.86 1.73 -12.03
CA PHE A 205 -13.52 1.21 -11.72
C PHE A 205 -13.20 -0.09 -12.49
N MET A 206 -14.09 -1.07 -12.41
CA MET A 206 -13.88 -2.41 -13.00
C MET A 206 -13.88 -2.40 -14.52
N SER A 207 -14.59 -1.47 -15.17
CA SER A 207 -14.62 -1.35 -16.64
C SER A 207 -13.23 -1.18 -17.26
N ARG A 208 -12.30 -0.54 -16.53
CA ARG A 208 -10.89 -0.35 -16.93
C ARG A 208 -10.14 -1.67 -17.11
N PHE A 209 -10.60 -2.74 -16.48
CA PHE A 209 -10.01 -4.08 -16.50
C PHE A 209 -10.83 -5.08 -17.34
N ALA A 210 -12.01 -4.67 -17.81
CA ALA A 210 -12.89 -5.50 -18.63
C ALA A 210 -12.44 -5.57 -20.10
N ALA A 211 -11.72 -4.56 -20.60
CA ALA A 211 -11.29 -4.48 -21.98
C ALA A 211 -10.34 -5.64 -22.36
N GLN A 212 -10.84 -6.51 -23.25
CA GLN A 212 -10.09 -7.64 -23.81
C GLN A 212 -9.31 -7.17 -25.04
N ASN A 213 -8.09 -6.70 -24.86
CA ASN A 213 -7.15 -6.80 -25.98
C ASN A 213 -6.79 -8.29 -26.13
N LYS A 214 -6.97 -8.86 -27.34
CA LYS A 214 -6.75 -10.30 -27.63
C LYS A 214 -5.38 -10.82 -27.17
N SER A 215 -4.41 -9.93 -26.95
CA SER A 215 -3.04 -10.26 -26.53
C SER A 215 -2.78 -10.15 -25.02
N ALA A 216 -3.49 -9.32 -24.26
CA ALA A 216 -3.24 -9.12 -22.83
C ALA A 216 -4.44 -8.54 -22.09
N ARG A 217 -4.81 -9.17 -20.97
CA ARG A 217 -5.80 -8.69 -20.00
C ARG A 217 -5.11 -8.03 -18.81
N LYS A 218 -5.54 -6.83 -18.46
CA LYS A 218 -5.09 -6.15 -17.24
C LYS A 218 -5.77 -6.76 -16.01
N LEU A 219 -5.02 -6.92 -14.92
CA LEU A 219 -5.51 -7.40 -13.63
C LEU A 219 -5.48 -6.27 -12.61
N MET A 220 -6.26 -6.42 -11.56
CA MET A 220 -6.39 -5.47 -10.45
C MET A 220 -6.15 -6.20 -9.12
N LEU A 221 -5.71 -5.45 -8.12
CA LEU A 221 -5.64 -5.90 -6.74
C LEU A 221 -6.96 -5.58 -6.04
N MET A 222 -7.43 -6.49 -5.20
CA MET A 222 -8.62 -6.27 -4.38
C MET A 222 -8.32 -6.59 -2.92
N ILE A 223 -8.67 -5.66 -2.03
CA ILE A 223 -8.67 -5.87 -0.58
C ILE A 223 -10.11 -5.76 -0.11
N GLY A 224 -10.62 -6.79 0.55
CA GLY A 224 -12.01 -6.84 1.00
C GLY A 224 -12.18 -7.77 2.19
N GLU A 225 -13.13 -7.44 3.07
CA GLU A 225 -13.52 -8.31 4.16
C GLU A 225 -14.36 -9.48 3.64
N VAL A 226 -13.87 -10.70 3.83
CA VAL A 226 -14.57 -11.93 3.45
C VAL A 226 -15.78 -12.12 4.37
N LYS A 227 -16.97 -12.25 3.77
CA LYS A 227 -18.20 -12.59 4.48
C LYS A 227 -18.39 -14.10 4.55
N ASP A 228 -18.22 -14.75 3.41
CA ASP A 228 -18.50 -16.16 3.24
C ASP A 228 -17.70 -16.71 2.05
N MET A 229 -17.40 -18.00 2.10
CA MET A 229 -16.73 -18.74 1.03
C MET A 229 -17.29 -20.15 0.97
N GLY A 230 -17.81 -20.53 -0.21
CA GLY A 230 -18.43 -21.83 -0.43
C GLY A 230 -18.01 -22.46 -1.75
N ALA A 231 -18.27 -23.76 -1.91
CA ALA A 231 -18.05 -24.45 -3.17
C ALA A 231 -18.96 -23.91 -4.29
N ALA A 232 -18.45 -23.87 -5.50
CA ALA A 232 -19.16 -23.52 -6.72
C ALA A 232 -18.90 -24.57 -7.80
N ARG A 233 -19.63 -24.50 -8.91
CA ARG A 233 -19.53 -25.49 -10.01
C ARG A 233 -18.10 -25.68 -10.55
N TYR A 234 -17.25 -24.65 -10.47
CA TYR A 234 -15.86 -24.67 -10.94
C TYR A 234 -14.92 -23.99 -9.94
N GLY A 235 -14.86 -24.52 -8.71
CA GLY A 235 -13.99 -24.02 -7.63
C GLY A 235 -14.77 -23.42 -6.47
N TYR A 236 -14.40 -22.21 -6.03
CA TYR A 236 -14.98 -21.56 -4.85
C TYR A 236 -15.61 -20.22 -5.21
N LYS A 237 -16.72 -19.91 -4.55
CA LYS A 237 -17.37 -18.59 -4.57
C LYS A 237 -17.02 -17.87 -3.28
N ILE A 238 -16.44 -16.67 -3.39
CA ILE A 238 -16.17 -15.76 -2.28
C ILE A 238 -17.14 -14.59 -2.34
N THR A 239 -17.77 -14.30 -1.20
CA THR A 239 -18.61 -13.12 -1.02
C THR A 239 -17.93 -12.18 -0.03
N LEU A 240 -17.86 -10.89 -0.37
CA LEU A 240 -17.30 -9.87 0.52
C LEU A 240 -18.43 -9.11 1.23
N LYS A 241 -18.23 -8.71 2.50
CA LYS A 241 -19.28 -8.05 3.31
C LYS A 241 -19.80 -6.77 2.65
N HIS A 242 -18.90 -5.99 2.08
CA HIS A 242 -19.21 -4.71 1.44
C HIS A 242 -19.38 -4.82 -0.09
N LEU A 243 -19.57 -6.04 -0.60
CA LEU A 243 -19.77 -6.30 -2.02
C LEU A 243 -20.81 -7.43 -2.25
N PRO A 244 -22.04 -7.32 -1.69
CA PRO A 244 -23.00 -8.43 -1.70
C PRO A 244 -23.51 -8.79 -3.11
N ASP A 245 -23.44 -7.85 -4.05
CA ASP A 245 -23.94 -7.94 -5.41
C ASP A 245 -22.85 -8.28 -6.45
N CYS A 246 -21.63 -8.57 -6.02
CA CYS A 246 -20.55 -9.05 -6.89
C CYS A 246 -19.79 -10.18 -6.19
N ALA A 247 -20.14 -11.41 -6.57
CA ALA A 247 -19.43 -12.60 -6.12
C ALA A 247 -18.13 -12.79 -6.91
N LEU A 248 -17.07 -13.17 -6.21
CA LEU A 248 -15.78 -13.53 -6.80
C LEU A 248 -15.70 -15.05 -6.91
N PHE A 249 -15.09 -15.53 -7.98
CA PHE A 249 -14.88 -16.95 -8.21
C PHE A 249 -13.39 -17.25 -8.26
N LEU A 250 -12.97 -18.28 -7.54
CA LEU A 250 -11.61 -18.79 -7.54
C LEU A 250 -11.61 -20.20 -8.11
N ASP A 251 -10.66 -20.49 -8.99
CA ASP A 251 -10.41 -21.86 -9.39
C ASP A 251 -9.78 -22.67 -8.24
N GLU A 252 -9.91 -24.00 -8.31
CA GLU A 252 -9.41 -24.91 -7.27
C GLU A 252 -7.88 -24.85 -7.11
N LYS A 253 -7.14 -24.54 -8.17
CA LYS A 253 -5.67 -24.50 -8.14
C LYS A 253 -5.13 -23.25 -7.44
N SER A 254 -5.91 -22.18 -7.48
CA SER A 254 -5.61 -20.88 -6.87
C SER A 254 -6.01 -20.86 -5.38
N PHE A 255 -6.88 -21.77 -4.95
CA PHE A 255 -7.23 -21.93 -3.56
C PHE A 255 -6.26 -22.88 -2.84
N ARG A 256 -5.43 -22.34 -1.96
CA ARG A 256 -4.73 -23.13 -0.95
C ARG A 256 -5.51 -22.99 0.36
N PRO A 257 -6.11 -24.06 0.91
CA PRO A 257 -6.76 -23.97 2.20
C PRO A 257 -5.76 -23.46 3.24
N ALA A 258 -6.17 -22.47 4.02
CA ALA A 258 -5.42 -22.05 5.20
C ALA A 258 -5.53 -23.15 6.26
N ASN A 259 -4.76 -24.23 6.11
CA ASN A 259 -4.55 -25.21 7.17
C ASN A 259 -3.65 -24.58 8.24
N LYS A 260 -4.23 -23.68 9.04
CA LYS A 260 -3.80 -23.41 10.40
C LYS A 260 -5.05 -23.21 11.23
N THR A 261 -5.44 -24.30 11.89
CA THR A 261 -6.20 -24.27 13.14
C THR A 261 -5.56 -23.20 14.03
N CYS A 262 -6.23 -22.05 14.18
CA CYS A 262 -5.99 -21.20 15.33
C CYS A 262 -6.51 -21.99 16.53
N ARG A 263 -5.58 -22.59 17.28
CA ARG A 263 -5.79 -22.86 18.70
C ARG A 263 -5.45 -21.59 19.47
#